data_AF-A0A5M8RM26-F1
#
_entry.id   AF-A0A5M8RM26-F1
#
_cell.length_a   1.000
_cell.length_b   1.000
_cell.length_c   1.000
_cell.angle_alpha   90.00
_cell.angle_beta   90.00
_cell.angle_gamma   90.00
#
_symmetry.space_group_name_H-M   'P 1'
#
loop_
_entity.id
_entity.type
_entity.pdbx_description
1 polymer ?
#
loop_
_entity_poly.entity_id
_entity_poly.type
_entity_poly.pdbx_seq_one_letter_code
_entity_poly.pdbx_strand_id
1 'polypeptide(L)'
;MRKITVPIDMSSEQKTILGVLSKRQLIYLIGGGALIYSYIPFVFNLFPNFFIALIACMGSALPVAALTCLLAFLKKESLHLNYDHYLLIKHQYKTQIGVWRKGKTPKEWMMSND
;
A
#
# COMPACT_ATOMS: atom_id res chain seq x y z
N MET A 1 -4.02 -28.45 -13.02
CA MET A 1 -3.64 -27.02 -13.13
C MET A 1 -2.13 -26.90 -13.03
N ARG A 2 -1.48 -26.23 -13.99
CA ARG A 2 -0.03 -26.00 -14.00
C ARG A 2 0.28 -24.88 -13.00
N LYS A 3 1.01 -25.18 -11.92
CA LYS A 3 1.48 -24.15 -10.97
C LYS A 3 2.69 -23.46 -11.60
N ILE A 4 2.59 -22.16 -11.85
CA ILE A 4 3.68 -21.33 -12.37
C ILE A 4 4.09 -20.41 -11.23
N THR A 5 5.35 -20.49 -10.82
CA THR A 5 5.94 -19.57 -9.84
C THR A 5 6.34 -18.31 -10.56
N VAL A 6 5.57 -17.24 -10.36
CA VAL A 6 5.89 -15.90 -10.87
C VAL A 6 6.72 -15.18 -9.80
N PRO A 7 7.77 -14.43 -10.17
CA PRO A 7 8.59 -13.68 -9.21
C PRO A 7 7.84 -12.53 -8.50
N ILE A 8 6.56 -12.32 -8.83
CA ILE A 8 5.69 -11.27 -8.28
C ILE A 8 4.45 -11.95 -7.68
N ASP A 9 4.04 -11.50 -6.49
CA ASP A 9 2.83 -11.98 -5.82
C ASP A 9 1.58 -11.46 -6.53
N MET A 10 1.09 -12.26 -7.48
CA MET A 10 -0.17 -12.04 -8.18
C MET A 10 -1.40 -12.33 -7.30
N SER A 11 -1.22 -13.07 -6.19
CA SER A 11 -2.34 -13.56 -5.37
C SER A 11 -2.92 -12.47 -4.47
N SER A 12 -2.09 -11.53 -4.01
CA SER A 12 -2.53 -10.38 -3.22
C SER A 12 -3.24 -9.30 -4.05
N GLU A 13 -2.96 -9.23 -5.35
CA GLU A 13 -3.58 -8.27 -6.28
C GLU A 13 -4.90 -8.76 -6.87
N GLN A 14 -5.18 -10.06 -6.76
CA GLN A 14 -6.43 -10.63 -7.24
C GLN A 14 -7.61 -10.02 -6.49
N LYS A 15 -8.64 -9.61 -7.23
CA LYS A 15 -9.89 -9.09 -6.66
C LYS A 15 -10.69 -10.24 -6.06
N THR A 16 -10.51 -10.47 -4.76
CA THR A 16 -11.12 -11.58 -4.05
C THR A 16 -12.48 -11.24 -3.43
N ILE A 17 -12.75 -9.95 -3.18
CA ILE A 17 -13.97 -9.51 -2.49
C ILE A 17 -14.95 -8.97 -3.53
N LEU A 18 -16.03 -9.72 -3.76
CA LEU A 18 -17.07 -9.43 -4.76
C LEU A 18 -16.53 -9.17 -6.19
N GLY A 19 -15.28 -9.53 -6.49
CA GLY A 19 -14.63 -9.18 -7.76
C GLY A 19 -14.30 -7.69 -7.91
N VAL A 20 -14.49 -6.88 -6.85
CA VAL A 20 -14.29 -5.42 -6.88
C VAL A 20 -13.01 -5.02 -6.15
N LEU A 21 -12.75 -5.60 -4.97
CA LEU A 21 -11.65 -5.21 -4.08
C LEU A 21 -10.61 -6.33 -3.93
N SER A 22 -9.33 -5.95 -3.95
CA SER A 22 -8.22 -6.84 -3.57
C SER A 22 -8.06 -6.90 -2.04
N LYS A 23 -7.40 -7.96 -1.53
CA LYS A 23 -7.12 -8.10 -0.09
C LYS A 23 -6.37 -6.90 0.46
N ARG A 24 -5.46 -6.32 -0.33
CA ARG A 24 -4.70 -5.15 0.06
C ARG A 24 -5.57 -3.90 0.21
N GLN A 25 -6.44 -3.63 -0.77
CA GLN A 25 -7.36 -2.50 -0.70
C GLN A 25 -8.26 -2.60 0.54
N LEU A 26 -8.69 -3.82 0.88
CA LEU A 26 -9.46 -4.06 2.10
C LEU A 26 -8.67 -3.67 3.36
N ILE A 27 -7.40 -4.06 3.47
CA ILE A 27 -6.57 -3.73 4.65
C ILE A 27 -6.48 -2.21 4.83
N TYR A 28 -6.27 -1.46 3.75
CA TYR A 28 -6.22 0.01 3.82
C TYR A 28 -7.57 0.63 4.19
N LEU A 29 -8.68 0.10 3.67
CA LEU A 29 -10.02 0.58 4.00
C LEU A 29 -10.39 0.28 5.46
N ILE A 30 -10.11 -0.93 5.95
CA ILE A 30 -10.34 -1.31 7.35
C ILE A 30 -9.45 -0.49 8.28
N GLY A 31 -8.15 -0.39 7.98
CA GLY A 31 -7.21 0.39 8.78
C GLY A 31 -7.56 1.87 8.83
N GLY A 32 -7.87 2.47 7.67
CA GLY A 32 -8.32 3.85 7.56
C GLY A 32 -9.63 4.12 8.29
N GLY A 33 -10.62 3.24 8.10
CA GLY A 33 -11.91 3.33 8.78
C GLY A 33 -11.78 3.18 10.29
N ALA A 34 -10.96 2.25 10.78
CA ALA A 34 -10.70 2.06 12.20
C ALA A 34 -10.01 3.28 12.82
N LEU A 35 -9.05 3.88 12.12
CA LEU A 35 -8.42 5.13 12.56
C LEU A 35 -9.45 6.25 12.68
N ILE A 36 -10.22 6.51 11.62
CA ILE A 36 -11.26 7.54 11.61
C ILE A 36 -12.26 7.31 12.75
N TYR A 37 -12.73 6.08 12.93
CA TYR A 37 -13.64 5.70 14.00
C TYR A 37 -13.06 5.97 15.40
N SER A 38 -11.75 5.75 15.60
CA SER A 38 -11.12 5.93 16.91
C SER A 38 -11.07 7.39 17.37
N TYR A 39 -10.82 8.36 16.48
CA TYR A 39 -10.60 9.75 16.87
C TYR A 39 -11.79 10.68 16.62
N ILE A 40 -12.74 10.33 15.74
CA ILE A 40 -13.91 11.17 15.46
C ILE A 40 -14.70 11.55 16.72
N PRO A 41 -14.97 10.65 17.69
CA PRO A 41 -15.72 11.02 18.89
C PRO A 41 -15.03 12.14 19.70
N PHE A 42 -13.70 12.14 19.74
CA PHE A 42 -12.93 13.20 20.42
C PHE A 42 -13.04 14.53 19.69
N VAL A 43 -12.96 14.52 18.35
CA VAL A 43 -13.11 15.72 17.52
C VAL A 43 -14.54 16.28 17.64
N PHE A 44 -15.55 15.40 17.67
CA PHE A 44 -16.95 15.80 17.77
C PHE A 44 -17.25 16.50 19.10
N ASN A 45 -16.75 15.96 20.21
CA ASN A 45 -16.95 16.52 21.54
C ASN A 45 -16.17 17.83 21.80
N LEU A 46 -15.23 18.20 20.93
CA LEU A 46 -14.47 19.44 21.06
C LEU A 46 -15.31 20.68 20.74
N PHE A 47 -16.37 20.52 19.93
CA PHE A 47 -17.20 21.64 19.49
C PHE A 47 -18.60 21.56 20.10
N PRO A 48 -19.09 22.63 20.76
CA PRO A 48 -20.39 22.62 21.40
C PRO A 48 -21.56 22.71 20.42
N ASN A 49 -21.30 23.15 19.17
CA ASN A 49 -22.32 23.28 18.13
C ASN A 49 -22.26 22.08 17.18
N PHE A 50 -23.40 21.40 17.00
CA PHE A 50 -23.53 20.22 16.14
C PHE A 50 -23.03 20.42 14.71
N PHE A 51 -23.37 21.54 14.07
CA PHE A 51 -22.98 21.81 12.68
C PHE A 51 -21.46 22.04 12.55
N ILE A 52 -20.89 22.75 13.52
CA ILE A 52 -19.44 23.02 13.56
C ILE A 52 -18.67 21.73 13.83
N ALA A 53 -19.17 20.90 14.76
CA ALA A 53 -18.60 19.59 15.07
C ALA A 53 -18.59 18.67 13.83
N LEU A 54 -19.67 18.67 13.05
CA LEU A 54 -19.78 17.85 11.83
C LEU A 54 -18.78 18.30 10.76
N ILE A 55 -18.65 19.60 10.53
CA ILE A 55 -17.66 20.16 9.59
C ILE A 55 -16.23 19.82 10.03
N ALA A 56 -15.93 19.93 11.33
CA ALA A 56 -14.62 19.59 11.87
C ALA A 56 -14.30 18.09 11.75
N CYS A 57 -15.29 17.21 11.98
CA CYS A 57 -15.14 15.77 11.78
C CYS A 57 -14.87 15.43 10.31
N MET A 58 -15.60 16.03 9.37
CA MET A 58 -15.33 15.85 7.93
C MET A 58 -13.95 16.36 7.54
N GLY A 59 -13.58 17.56 8.00
CA GLY A 59 -12.28 18.16 7.73
C GLY A 59 -11.11 17.33 8.26
N SER A 60 -11.26 16.71 9.43
CA SER A 60 -10.24 15.84 10.02
C SER A 60 -10.22 14.43 9.42
N ALA A 61 -11.35 13.91 8.95
CA ALA A 61 -11.43 12.61 8.26
C ALA A 61 -10.82 12.66 6.85
N LEU A 62 -10.94 13.80 6.16
CA LEU A 62 -10.48 13.98 4.77
C LEU A 62 -9.00 13.63 4.55
N PRO A 63 -8.03 14.13 5.34
CA PRO A 63 -6.63 13.79 5.17
C PRO A 63 -6.35 12.29 5.31
N VAL A 64 -6.99 11.63 6.28
CA VAL A 64 -6.83 10.19 6.51
C VAL A 64 -7.44 9.40 5.35
N ALA A 65 -8.65 9.77 4.93
CA ALA A 65 -9.31 9.17 3.78
C ALA A 65 -8.47 9.34 2.50
N ALA A 66 -7.95 10.54 2.23
CA ALA A 66 -7.11 10.81 1.08
C ALA A 66 -5.84 9.94 1.05
N LEU A 67 -5.14 9.82 2.19
CA LEU A 67 -3.96 8.97 2.32
C LEU A 67 -4.28 7.49 2.10
N THR A 68 -5.37 7.00 2.72
CA THR A 68 -5.79 5.60 2.58
C THR A 68 -6.19 5.27 1.14
N CYS A 69 -6.92 6.16 0.46
CA CYS A 69 -7.27 6.00 -0.95
C CYS A 69 -6.03 6.04 -1.85
N LEU A 70 -5.06 6.92 -1.56
CA LEU A 70 -3.81 7.00 -2.30
C LEU A 70 -3.05 5.67 -2.26
N LEU A 71 -2.89 5.11 -1.05
CA LEU A 71 -2.17 3.84 -0.89
C LEU A 71 -2.96 2.63 -1.41
N ALA A 72 -4.28 2.65 -1.30
CA ALA A 72 -5.13 1.53 -1.72
C ALA A 72 -5.25 1.41 -3.25
N PHE A 73 -5.48 2.55 -3.93
CA PHE A 73 -5.94 2.56 -5.33
C PHE A 73 -4.95 3.13 -6.33
N LEU A 74 -4.09 4.08 -5.93
CA LEU A 74 -3.18 4.66 -6.91
C LEU A 74 -2.03 3.70 -7.26
N LYS A 75 -1.71 3.69 -8.56
CA LYS A 75 -0.60 2.97 -9.14
C LYS A 75 0.35 3.94 -9.83
N LYS A 76 1.64 3.67 -9.74
CA LYS A 76 2.66 4.37 -10.52
C LYS A 76 2.78 3.68 -11.87
N GLU A 77 2.16 4.29 -12.89
CA GLU A 77 2.06 3.70 -14.25
C GLU A 77 3.42 3.37 -14.85
N SER A 78 4.39 4.29 -14.75
CA SER A 78 5.73 4.12 -15.33
C SER A 78 6.50 2.89 -14.82
N LEU A 79 6.15 2.37 -13.65
CA LEU A 79 6.81 1.22 -13.02
C LEU A 79 5.88 0.01 -12.89
N HIS A 80 4.61 0.16 -13.28
CA HIS A 80 3.54 -0.80 -13.00
C HIS A 80 3.50 -1.27 -11.53
N LEU A 81 3.92 -0.41 -10.60
CA LEU A 81 3.95 -0.68 -9.17
C LEU A 81 2.88 0.14 -8.46
N ASN A 82 2.25 -0.46 -7.48
CA ASN A 82 1.36 0.28 -6.60
C ASN A 82 2.14 1.23 -5.67
N TYR A 83 1.49 2.29 -5.18
CA TYR A 83 2.19 3.34 -4.42
C TYR A 83 2.82 2.85 -3.11
N ASP A 84 2.18 1.94 -2.39
CA ASP A 84 2.71 1.26 -1.22
C ASP A 84 4.06 0.58 -1.49
N HIS A 85 4.11 -0.26 -2.52
CA HIS A 85 5.32 -0.98 -2.92
C HIS A 85 6.39 -0.04 -3.46
N TYR A 86 5.98 0.94 -4.27
CA TYR A 86 6.88 1.97 -4.78
C TYR A 86 7.55 2.75 -3.65
N LEU A 87 6.79 3.18 -2.63
CA LEU A 87 7.31 3.93 -1.50
C LEU A 87 8.25 3.07 -0.64
N LEU A 88 7.91 1.80 -0.40
CA LEU A 88 8.78 0.86 0.32
C LEU A 88 10.12 0.65 -0.39
N ILE A 89 10.09 0.39 -1.71
CA ILE A 89 11.30 0.22 -2.52
C ILE A 89 12.11 1.52 -2.52
N LYS A 90 11.46 2.67 -2.69
CA LYS A 90 12.12 3.98 -2.67
C LYS A 90 12.79 4.27 -1.33
N HIS A 91 12.18 3.85 -0.22
CA HIS A 91 12.76 3.99 1.11
C HIS A 91 13.98 3.08 1.30
N GLN A 92 13.87 1.81 0.87
CA GLN A 92 14.97 0.83 0.93
C GLN A 92 16.08 1.10 -0.08
N TYR A 93 15.85 1.87 -1.13
CA TYR A 93 16.88 2.19 -2.13
C TYR A 93 18.14 2.77 -1.50
N LYS A 94 17.98 3.60 -0.45
CA LYS A 94 19.12 4.22 0.26
C LYS A 94 20.04 3.19 0.94
N THR A 95 19.51 2.05 1.39
CA THR A 95 20.31 0.98 2.01
C THR A 95 20.92 0.02 0.99
N GLN A 96 20.48 0.10 -0.27
CA GLN A 96 20.96 -0.68 -1.40
C GLN A 96 22.10 0.00 -2.17
N ILE A 97 22.43 1.26 -1.86
CA ILE A 97 23.59 1.96 -2.45
C ILE A 97 24.83 1.54 -1.65
N GLY A 98 25.39 0.38 -2.00
CA GLY A 98 26.68 -0.11 -1.51
C GLY A 98 27.54 -0.61 -2.66
N VAL A 99 28.80 -0.92 -2.38
CA VAL A 99 29.67 -1.61 -3.35
C VAL A 99 29.14 -3.04 -3.51
N TRP A 100 28.32 -3.26 -4.53
CA TRP A 100 27.86 -4.59 -4.93
C TRP A 100 29.07 -5.40 -5.41
N ARG A 101 29.68 -6.18 -4.51
CA ARG A 101 30.74 -7.11 -4.89
C ARG A 101 30.12 -8.20 -5.76
N LYS A 102 30.61 -8.34 -7.00
CA LYS A 102 30.35 -9.57 -7.76
C LYS A 102 30.89 -10.73 -6.93
N GLY A 103 30.04 -11.70 -6.60
CA GLY A 103 30.48 -12.94 -5.98
C GLY A 103 31.57 -13.59 -6.83
N LYS A 104 32.53 -14.27 -6.20
CA LYS A 104 33.67 -14.91 -6.91
C LYS A 104 33.22 -15.99 -7.89
N THR A 105 32.03 -16.55 -7.68
CA THR A 105 31.47 -17.64 -8.47
C THR A 105 30.22 -17.17 -9.21
N PRO A 106 30.13 -17.35 -10.54
CA PRO A 106 28.86 -17.24 -11.23
C PRO A 106 27.88 -18.27 -10.66
N LYS A 107 26.59 -17.92 -10.60
CA LYS A 107 25.56 -18.89 -10.21
C LYS A 107 25.41 -19.92 -11.33
N GLU A 108 25.16 -21.18 -10.97
CA GLU A 108 25.08 -22.32 -11.90
C GLU A 108 24.15 -22.08 -13.11
N TRP A 109 23.02 -21.39 -12.89
CA TRP A 109 22.07 -21.03 -13.96
C TRP A 109 22.54 -19.91 -14.91
N MET A 110 23.66 -19.24 -14.63
CA MET A 110 24.27 -18.22 -15.49
C MET A 110 25.37 -18.79 -16.41
N MET A 111 25.78 -20.04 -16.20
CA MET A 111 26.71 -20.72 -17.08
C MET A 111 25.88 -21.31 -18.23
N SER A 112 26.18 -20.96 -19.49
CA SER A 112 25.58 -21.66 -20.62
C SER A 112 26.09 -23.09 -20.60
N ASN A 113 25.18 -24.04 -20.72
CA ASN A 113 25.53 -25.43 -20.96
C ASN A 113 25.86 -25.56 -22.45
N ASP A 114 27.10 -25.24 -22.80
CA ASP A 114 27.70 -25.61 -24.08
C ASP A 114 28.23 -27.05 -24.02
#